data_AF-A0AAV4B0G8-F1
#
_entry.id   AF-A0AAV4B0G8-F1
#
_cell.length_a   1.000
_cell.length_b   1.000
_cell.length_c   1.000
_cell.angle_alpha   90.00
_cell.angle_beta   90.00
_cell.angle_gamma   90.00
#
_symmetry.space_group_name_H-M   'P 1'
#
loop_
_entity.id
_entity.type
_entity.pdbx_description
1 polymer ?
#
loop_
_entity_poly.entity_id
_entity_poly.type
_entity_poly.pdbx_seq_one_letter_code
_entity_poly.pdbx_strand_id
1 'polypeptide(L)'
;MSPTDLKANSRSSYQLISLNFVNIVLQTRKSYKVIEMTSNCLDIESLIKKSHEAKAMAYCPYSNFPVGAALITKDGTLYTGCNVENAAYPVSLCAERTAIVKAVSEGHREFQAIAVATNMQDNFASPCGACRQCLIEFGSDWDVYMSKPDLSYKKMTAGELLPLGFTPDKLINFQNRFLSPLFIPHTSFLTNDAGDEEDNNEENKGEKEKEEEEEQEGVGWWGVEKIRKTQLFDITKHVRMV
;
A
#
# COMPACT_ATOMS: atom_id res chain seq x y z
N MET A 1 58.69 -39.28 -7.08
CA MET A 1 57.39 -39.14 -6.40
C MET A 1 56.33 -39.00 -7.49
N SER A 2 55.28 -39.83 -7.45
CA SER A 2 54.30 -39.98 -8.52
C SER A 2 53.33 -38.78 -8.59
N PRO A 3 52.72 -38.48 -9.76
CA PRO A 3 51.79 -37.35 -9.94
C PRO A 3 50.43 -37.47 -9.22
N THR A 4 50.28 -38.43 -8.30
CA THR A 4 49.02 -38.76 -7.62
C THR A 4 48.79 -37.98 -6.32
N ASP A 5 49.80 -37.28 -5.79
CA ASP A 5 49.71 -36.68 -4.45
C ASP A 5 49.38 -35.18 -4.43
N LEU A 6 49.24 -34.54 -5.60
CA LEU A 6 48.87 -33.12 -5.72
C LEU A 6 47.35 -32.87 -5.88
N LYS A 7 46.53 -33.92 -6.01
CA LYS A 7 45.06 -33.81 -6.15
C LYS A 7 44.28 -34.05 -4.85
N ALA A 8 44.95 -34.42 -3.76
CA ALA A 8 44.28 -34.70 -2.49
C ALA A 8 44.11 -33.45 -1.60
N ASN A 9 44.87 -32.37 -1.82
CA ASN A 9 44.90 -31.22 -0.91
C ASN A 9 44.05 -30.01 -1.34
N SER A 10 43.51 -29.99 -2.57
CA SER A 10 42.65 -28.87 -3.02
C SER A 10 41.15 -29.10 -2.73
N ARG A 11 40.69 -30.34 -2.60
CA ARG A 11 39.26 -30.64 -2.33
C ARG A 11 38.81 -30.31 -0.89
N SER A 12 39.72 -30.37 0.07
CA SER A 12 39.44 -30.04 1.48
C SER A 12 39.19 -28.54 1.67
N SER A 13 39.94 -27.69 0.97
CA SER A 13 39.84 -26.23 1.08
C SER A 13 38.52 -25.68 0.52
N TYR A 14 38.03 -26.19 -0.61
CA TYR A 14 36.75 -25.73 -1.18
C TYR A 14 35.53 -26.19 -0.36
N GLN A 15 35.58 -27.37 0.26
CA GLN A 15 34.54 -27.81 1.20
C GLN A 15 34.54 -26.96 2.49
N LEU A 16 35.72 -26.61 3.01
CA LEU A 16 35.84 -25.72 4.18
C LEU A 16 35.39 -24.27 3.86
N ILE A 17 35.67 -23.75 2.67
CA ILE A 17 35.20 -22.42 2.24
C ILE A 17 33.69 -22.41 2.02
N SER A 18 33.12 -23.47 1.43
CA SER A 18 31.67 -23.61 1.22
C SER A 18 30.90 -23.76 2.55
N LEU A 19 31.40 -24.57 3.49
CA LEU A 19 30.83 -24.70 4.83
C LEU A 19 30.95 -23.39 5.64
N ASN A 20 32.05 -22.64 5.49
CA ASN A 20 32.19 -21.32 6.10
C ASN A 20 31.23 -20.29 5.48
N PHE A 21 30.95 -20.33 4.18
CA PHE A 21 29.97 -19.43 3.55
C PHE A 21 28.54 -19.74 4.01
N VAL A 22 28.17 -21.02 4.10
CA VAL A 22 26.87 -21.44 4.66
C VAL A 22 26.78 -21.04 6.13
N ASN A 23 27.83 -21.23 6.92
CA ASN A 23 27.85 -20.80 8.32
C ASN A 23 27.84 -19.29 8.51
N ILE A 24 28.43 -18.49 7.61
CA ILE A 24 28.37 -17.02 7.63
C ILE A 24 26.97 -16.53 7.25
N VAL A 25 26.34 -17.13 6.23
CA VAL A 25 24.94 -16.84 5.84
C VAL A 25 23.95 -17.29 6.93
N LEU A 26 24.27 -18.35 7.68
CA LEU A 26 23.48 -18.78 8.85
C LEU A 26 23.77 -17.92 10.09
N GLN A 27 25.00 -17.40 10.28
CA GLN A 27 25.36 -16.50 11.39
C GLN A 27 24.83 -15.07 11.22
N THR A 28 24.48 -14.64 10.00
CA THR A 28 23.77 -13.37 9.77
C THR A 28 22.26 -13.48 9.99
N ARG A 29 21.71 -14.68 10.26
CA ARG A 29 20.37 -14.84 10.87
C ARG A 29 20.37 -14.55 12.38
N LYS A 30 21.25 -13.65 12.84
CA LYS A 30 21.17 -13.04 14.17
C LYS A 30 19.92 -12.17 14.22
N SER A 31 18.84 -12.78 14.71
CA SER A 31 17.78 -12.16 15.51
C SER A 31 17.05 -10.99 14.87
N TYR A 32 16.40 -11.20 13.73
CA TYR A 32 15.07 -10.61 13.60
C TYR A 32 14.14 -11.48 14.43
N LYS A 33 13.92 -11.04 15.67
CA LYS A 33 12.83 -11.54 16.49
C LYS A 33 11.56 -11.16 15.73
N VAL A 34 11.04 -12.07 14.91
CA VAL A 34 9.63 -12.03 14.54
C VAL A 34 8.93 -12.20 15.86
N ILE A 35 8.53 -11.08 16.45
CA ILE A 35 7.65 -11.11 17.58
C ILE A 35 6.34 -11.59 16.98
N GLU A 36 6.05 -12.88 17.09
CA GLU A 36 4.66 -13.33 17.07
C GLU A 36 3.97 -12.64 18.26
N MET A 37 3.51 -11.41 18.02
CA MET A 37 2.63 -10.70 18.92
C MET A 37 1.26 -11.35 18.76
N THR A 38 1.05 -12.40 19.54
CA THR A 38 -0.28 -12.97 19.74
C THR A 38 -1.17 -11.88 20.35
N SER A 39 -2.04 -11.33 19.52
CA SER A 39 -3.27 -10.61 19.88
C SER A 39 -3.12 -9.15 20.32
N ASN A 40 -3.55 -8.29 19.38
CA ASN A 40 -4.16 -6.95 19.51
C ASN A 40 -3.28 -5.70 19.66
N CYS A 41 -3.39 -4.88 18.60
CA CYS A 41 -3.18 -3.43 18.55
C CYS A 41 -1.83 -2.96 19.08
N LEU A 42 -0.88 -2.71 18.18
CA LEU A 42 0.32 -1.96 18.51
C LEU A 42 -0.12 -0.59 19.04
N ASP A 43 0.24 -0.32 20.30
CA ASP A 43 -0.14 0.91 20.99
C ASP A 43 0.33 2.16 20.20
N ILE A 44 -0.50 3.21 20.16
CA ILE A 44 -0.24 4.44 19.40
C ILE A 44 1.10 5.05 19.83
N GLU A 45 1.39 5.04 21.14
CA GLU A 45 2.66 5.56 21.66
C GLU A 45 3.85 4.74 21.13
N SER A 46 3.70 3.43 21.01
CA SER A 46 4.71 2.53 20.45
C SER A 46 4.92 2.80 18.95
N LEU A 47 3.84 3.01 18.18
CA LEU A 47 3.93 3.38 16.76
C LEU A 47 4.66 4.71 16.56
N ILE A 48 4.36 5.71 17.40
CA ILE A 48 5.05 7.00 17.39
C ILE A 48 6.53 6.83 17.77
N LYS A 49 6.86 6.10 18.85
CA LYS A 49 8.26 5.83 19.21
C LYS A 49 9.02 5.16 18.06
N LYS A 50 8.39 4.23 17.33
CA LYS A 50 8.98 3.57 16.16
C LYS A 50 9.26 4.55 15.02
N SER A 51 8.41 5.56 14.79
CA SER A 51 8.70 6.59 13.78
C SER A 51 9.87 7.49 14.21
N HIS A 52 10.00 7.79 15.50
CA HIS A 52 11.16 8.50 16.05
C HIS A 52 12.46 7.71 15.93
N GLU A 53 12.44 6.40 16.22
CA GLU A 53 13.59 5.50 16.04
C GLU A 53 14.02 5.45 14.57
N ALA A 54 13.06 5.37 13.65
CA ALA A 54 13.33 5.29 12.21
C ALA A 54 14.10 6.50 11.65
N LYS A 55 13.97 7.69 12.26
CA LYS A 55 14.74 8.89 11.87
C LYS A 55 16.25 8.67 11.91
N ALA A 56 16.74 7.82 12.81
CA ALA A 56 18.18 7.57 12.96
C ALA A 56 18.80 6.96 11.68
N MET A 57 17.98 6.39 10.81
CA MET A 57 18.41 5.78 9.54
C MET A 57 18.31 6.73 8.35
N ALA A 58 17.82 7.97 8.55
CA ALA A 58 17.64 8.92 7.47
C ALA A 58 18.96 9.25 6.76
N TYR A 59 18.95 9.17 5.43
CA TYR A 59 20.03 9.68 4.61
C TYR A 59 19.63 11.06 4.09
N CYS A 60 19.99 12.10 4.84
CA CYS A 60 19.60 13.47 4.52
C CYS A 60 20.76 14.49 4.61
N PRO A 61 21.89 14.27 3.91
CA PRO A 61 23.05 15.14 4.02
C PRO A 61 22.83 16.54 3.41
N TYR A 62 21.82 16.71 2.56
CA TYR A 62 21.57 17.97 1.86
C TYR A 62 20.68 18.89 2.70
N SER A 63 19.55 18.39 3.20
CA SER A 63 18.66 19.18 4.05
C SER A 63 19.07 19.20 5.52
N ASN A 64 19.80 18.18 5.98
CA ASN A 64 20.01 17.90 7.41
C ASN A 64 18.69 17.80 8.19
N PHE A 65 17.62 17.36 7.52
CA PHE A 65 16.28 17.24 8.07
C PHE A 65 15.83 15.77 8.12
N PRO A 66 16.11 15.06 9.22
CA PRO A 66 15.74 13.65 9.35
C PRO A 66 14.25 13.50 9.63
N VAL A 67 13.59 12.67 8.83
CA VAL A 67 12.18 12.29 8.93
C VAL A 67 12.10 10.77 9.07
N GLY A 68 11.25 10.31 9.97
CA GLY A 68 10.99 8.90 10.18
C GLY A 68 9.50 8.61 10.13
N ALA A 69 9.14 7.42 9.68
CA ALA A 69 7.78 6.94 9.61
C ALA A 69 7.68 5.50 10.11
N ALA A 70 6.55 5.15 10.72
CA ALA A 70 6.21 3.79 11.11
C ALA A 70 4.77 3.51 10.72
N LEU A 71 4.56 2.48 9.91
CA LEU A 71 3.30 2.06 9.29
C LEU A 71 2.91 0.71 9.87
N ILE A 72 1.68 0.59 10.35
CA ILE A 72 1.09 -0.69 10.76
C ILE A 72 -0.01 -1.10 9.79
N THR A 73 0.09 -2.33 9.32
CA THR A 73 -0.89 -2.98 8.44
C THR A 73 -2.08 -3.51 9.26
N LYS A 74 -3.19 -3.83 8.60
CA LYS A 74 -4.38 -4.39 9.29
C LYS A 74 -4.12 -5.75 9.95
N ASP A 75 -3.15 -6.53 9.46
CA ASP A 75 -2.72 -7.79 10.08
C ASP A 75 -1.72 -7.60 11.23
N GLY A 76 -1.37 -6.35 11.57
CA GLY A 76 -0.48 -6.01 12.69
C GLY A 76 1.01 -5.96 12.34
N THR A 77 1.39 -6.21 11.09
CA THR A 77 2.78 -6.11 10.63
C THR A 77 3.27 -4.66 10.64
N LEU A 78 4.47 -4.43 11.18
CA LEU A 78 5.05 -3.09 11.33
C LEU A 78 6.16 -2.84 10.31
N TYR A 79 6.07 -1.71 9.61
CA TYR A 79 7.02 -1.23 8.62
C TYR A 79 7.56 0.14 9.00
N THR A 80 8.88 0.30 9.07
CA THR A 80 9.52 1.61 9.28
C THR A 80 10.14 2.14 8.01
N GLY A 81 10.18 3.46 7.87
CA GLY A 81 10.83 4.18 6.78
C GLY A 81 11.49 5.47 7.26
N CYS A 82 12.43 5.97 6.46
CA CYS A 82 13.09 7.26 6.66
C CYS A 82 13.23 7.98 5.32
N ASN A 83 13.47 9.29 5.34
CA ASN A 83 13.77 10.01 4.11
C ASN A 83 15.17 9.65 3.59
N VAL A 84 15.25 9.50 2.27
CA VAL A 84 16.49 9.21 1.54
C VAL A 84 16.62 10.25 0.46
N GLU A 85 17.60 11.12 0.63
CA GLU A 85 17.88 12.20 -0.30
C GLU A 85 18.83 11.77 -1.42
N ASN A 86 18.86 12.57 -2.48
CA ASN A 86 19.76 12.37 -3.60
C ASN A 86 20.27 13.73 -4.08
N ALA A 87 21.48 13.77 -4.66
CA ALA A 87 22.02 14.98 -5.29
C ALA A 87 21.07 15.55 -6.35
N ALA A 88 20.40 14.67 -7.10
CA ALA A 88 19.25 15.03 -7.93
C ALA A 88 17.98 15.06 -7.06
N TYR A 89 17.67 16.21 -6.47
CA TYR A 89 16.62 16.35 -5.45
C TYR A 89 15.27 15.70 -5.81
N PRO A 90 14.76 15.78 -7.06
CA PRO A 90 13.47 15.19 -7.41
C PRO A 90 13.35 13.66 -7.24
N VAL A 91 14.47 12.93 -7.19
CA VAL A 91 14.45 11.46 -6.98
C VAL A 91 14.50 11.07 -5.49
N SER A 92 14.49 12.05 -4.59
CA SER A 92 14.45 11.80 -3.14
C SER A 92 13.12 11.18 -2.71
N LEU A 93 13.19 10.29 -1.73
CA LEU A 93 12.02 9.64 -1.13
C LEU A 93 11.79 10.14 0.29
N CYS A 94 10.52 10.39 0.61
CA CYS A 94 10.09 10.76 1.96
C CYS A 94 9.91 9.51 2.82
N ALA A 95 9.96 9.67 4.14
CA ALA A 95 9.87 8.55 5.09
C ALA A 95 8.57 7.73 4.94
N GLU A 96 7.44 8.41 4.72
CA GLU A 96 6.13 7.80 4.56
C GLU A 96 6.10 6.90 3.32
N ARG A 97 6.59 7.41 2.19
CA ARG A 97 6.69 6.66 0.93
C ARG A 97 7.66 5.49 1.06
N THR A 98 8.77 5.66 1.78
CA THR A 98 9.70 4.54 2.07
C THR A 98 9.01 3.43 2.86
N ALA A 99 8.24 3.76 3.91
CA ALA A 99 7.52 2.77 4.70
C ALA A 99 6.43 2.05 3.88
N ILE A 100 5.67 2.79 3.07
CA ILE A 100 4.63 2.25 2.18
C ILE A 100 5.25 1.34 1.12
N VAL A 101 6.28 1.79 0.41
CA VAL A 101 6.94 0.99 -0.64
C VAL A 101 7.46 -0.32 -0.05
N LYS A 102 8.03 -0.29 1.16
CA LYS A 102 8.48 -1.50 1.84
C LYS A 102 7.31 -2.46 2.12
N ALA A 103 6.24 -1.98 2.77
CA ALA A 103 5.06 -2.79 3.07
C ALA A 103 4.43 -3.41 1.81
N VAL A 104 4.27 -2.61 0.76
CA VAL A 104 3.68 -3.04 -0.52
C VAL A 104 4.58 -4.06 -1.23
N SER A 105 5.90 -3.85 -1.22
CA SER A 105 6.85 -4.79 -1.81
C SER A 105 6.86 -6.16 -1.12
N GLU A 106 6.46 -6.21 0.15
CA GLU A 106 6.33 -7.43 0.95
C GLU A 106 4.90 -8.00 0.94
N GLY A 107 3.98 -7.42 0.15
CA GLY A 107 2.65 -7.97 -0.10
C GLY A 107 1.52 -7.34 0.72
N HIS A 108 1.79 -6.34 1.56
CA HIS A 108 0.77 -5.70 2.39
C HIS A 108 0.24 -4.41 1.74
N ARG A 109 -1.08 -4.35 1.53
CA ARG A 109 -1.76 -3.19 0.91
C ARG A 109 -2.94 -2.65 1.73
N GLU A 110 -3.19 -3.23 2.89
CA GLU A 110 -4.22 -2.78 3.82
C GLU A 110 -3.57 -2.20 5.07
N PHE A 111 -3.78 -0.91 5.29
CA PHE A 111 -3.13 -0.18 6.36
C PHE A 111 -4.12 0.22 7.45
N GLN A 112 -3.65 0.20 8.69
CA GLN A 112 -4.40 0.63 9.85
C GLN A 112 -3.98 2.05 10.28
N ALA A 113 -2.68 2.30 10.37
CA ALA A 113 -2.17 3.60 10.78
C ALA A 113 -0.72 3.83 10.34
N ILE A 114 -0.32 5.10 10.22
CA ILE A 114 1.06 5.53 10.08
C ILE A 114 1.38 6.67 11.04
N ALA A 115 2.53 6.62 11.70
CA ALA A 115 3.09 7.73 12.47
C ALA A 115 4.27 8.35 11.72
N VAL A 116 4.40 9.68 11.79
CA VAL A 116 5.47 10.46 11.16
C VAL A 116 6.13 11.34 12.21
N ALA A 117 7.46 11.40 12.21
CA ALA A 117 8.27 12.14 13.16
C ALA A 117 9.36 12.97 12.46
N THR A 118 9.66 14.15 13.02
CA THR A 118 10.78 15.01 12.60
C THR A 118 11.54 15.54 13.82
N ASN A 119 12.46 16.50 13.62
CA ASN A 119 13.10 17.28 14.69
C ASN A 119 12.40 18.64 14.97
N MET A 120 11.28 18.95 14.29
CA MET A 120 10.58 20.23 14.49
C MET A 120 9.89 20.25 15.85
N GLN A 121 10.23 21.21 16.71
CA GLN A 121 9.62 21.35 18.05
C GLN A 121 8.25 22.07 17.96
N ASP A 122 8.17 23.12 17.15
CA ASP A 122 7.00 24.00 17.15
C ASP A 122 5.84 23.45 16.30
N ASN A 123 6.13 22.58 15.33
CA ASN A 123 5.16 22.08 14.34
C ASN A 123 5.06 20.55 14.32
N PHE A 124 3.86 20.05 14.05
CA PHE A 124 3.65 18.62 13.80
C PHE A 124 4.26 18.19 12.47
N ALA A 125 4.78 16.96 12.41
CA ALA A 125 5.36 16.34 11.22
C ALA A 125 4.31 16.05 10.12
N SER A 126 3.79 17.08 9.46
CA SER A 126 2.75 16.92 8.44
C SER A 126 3.30 16.30 7.14
N PRO A 127 2.64 15.27 6.57
CA PRO A 127 3.06 14.69 5.30
C PRO A 127 2.98 15.69 4.16
N CYS A 128 3.95 15.63 3.24
CA CYS A 128 3.93 16.47 2.02
C CYS A 128 2.83 16.01 1.04
N GLY A 129 2.48 16.84 0.07
CA GLY A 129 1.41 16.55 -0.89
C GLY A 129 1.59 15.21 -1.64
N ALA A 130 2.82 14.88 -2.03
CA ALA A 130 3.12 13.61 -2.69
C ALA A 130 2.91 12.39 -1.76
N CYS A 131 3.26 12.52 -0.47
CA CYS A 131 2.99 11.48 0.51
C CYS A 131 1.49 11.33 0.74
N ARG A 132 0.74 12.43 0.88
CA ARG A 132 -0.72 12.39 1.03
C ARG A 132 -1.39 11.68 -0.14
N GLN A 133 -0.97 11.97 -1.36
CA GLN A 133 -1.46 11.29 -2.56
C GLN A 133 -1.12 9.79 -2.54
N CYS A 134 0.08 9.42 -2.08
CA CYS A 134 0.47 8.02 -1.93
C CYS A 134 -0.32 7.29 -0.82
N LEU A 135 -0.69 7.98 0.26
CA LEU A 135 -1.48 7.41 1.36
C LEU A 135 -2.89 7.06 0.88
N ILE A 136 -3.56 7.98 0.18
CA ILE A 136 -4.96 7.79 -0.24
C ILE A 136 -5.13 6.74 -1.34
N GLU A 137 -4.06 6.36 -2.04
CA GLU A 137 -4.07 5.24 -2.99
C GLU A 137 -4.46 3.91 -2.31
N PHE A 138 -4.14 3.77 -1.02
CA PHE A 138 -4.41 2.56 -0.23
C PHE A 138 -5.63 2.73 0.70
N GLY A 139 -6.52 3.67 0.35
CA GLY A 139 -7.72 4.00 1.11
C GLY A 139 -7.59 5.34 1.84
N SER A 140 -8.74 5.95 2.12
CA SER A 140 -8.85 7.25 2.81
C SER A 140 -9.11 7.14 4.31
N ASP A 141 -9.67 6.01 4.76
CA ASP A 141 -10.14 5.79 6.13
C ASP A 141 -9.12 4.99 6.96
N TRP A 142 -7.98 5.62 7.22
CA TRP A 142 -6.96 5.09 8.12
C TRP A 142 -6.12 6.22 8.72
N ASP A 143 -5.52 5.95 9.87
CA ASP A 143 -5.00 7.00 10.75
C ASP A 143 -3.59 7.47 10.37
N VAL A 144 -3.38 8.78 10.46
CA VAL A 144 -2.08 9.43 10.31
C VAL A 144 -1.77 10.22 11.57
N TYR A 145 -0.72 9.82 12.27
CA TYR A 145 -0.22 10.44 13.49
C TYR A 145 0.98 11.32 13.19
N MET A 146 0.78 12.63 13.20
CA MET A 146 1.85 13.61 13.00
C MET A 146 2.41 14.00 14.36
N SER A 147 3.62 13.55 14.68
CA SER A 147 4.22 13.69 16.00
C SER A 147 5.24 14.83 16.10
N LYS A 148 5.49 15.28 17.33
CA LYS A 148 6.54 16.19 17.74
C LYS A 148 7.61 15.44 18.56
N PRO A 149 8.82 16.02 18.75
CA PRO A 149 9.89 15.45 19.58
C PRO A 149 9.50 15.06 21.00
N ASP A 150 8.51 15.74 21.60
CA ASP A 150 7.98 15.45 22.94
C ASP A 150 6.94 14.31 22.95
N LEU A 151 6.78 13.60 21.83
CA LEU A 151 5.79 12.54 21.59
C LEU A 151 4.33 13.01 21.56
N SER A 152 4.06 14.31 21.72
CA SER A 152 2.73 14.85 21.42
C SER A 152 2.42 14.70 19.93
N TYR A 153 1.14 14.50 19.61
CA TYR A 153 0.75 14.23 18.22
C TYR A 153 -0.59 14.86 17.85
N LYS A 154 -0.76 15.05 16.55
CA LYS A 154 -2.05 15.33 15.93
C LYS A 154 -2.46 14.13 15.07
N LYS A 155 -3.64 13.59 15.35
CA LYS A 155 -4.28 12.53 14.57
C LYS A 155 -5.18 13.15 13.50
N MET A 156 -5.09 12.64 12.28
CA MET A 156 -6.02 12.89 11.16
C MET A 156 -6.15 11.59 10.35
N THR A 157 -7.14 11.47 9.48
CA THR A 157 -7.18 10.38 8.49
C THR A 157 -6.40 10.76 7.22
N ALA A 158 -6.04 9.76 6.41
CA ALA A 158 -5.44 10.01 5.10
C ALA A 158 -6.34 10.88 4.20
N GLY A 159 -7.67 10.65 4.23
CA GLY A 159 -8.65 11.44 3.47
C GLY A 159 -8.78 12.89 3.95
N GLU A 160 -8.74 13.13 5.26
CA GLU A 160 -8.79 14.49 5.82
C GLU A 160 -7.55 15.32 5.43
N LEU A 161 -6.40 14.67 5.26
CA LEU A 161 -5.18 15.34 4.83
C LEU A 161 -5.21 15.75 3.34
N LEU A 162 -6.01 15.09 2.51
CA LEU A 162 -6.14 15.37 1.09
C LEU A 162 -7.62 15.37 0.66
N PRO A 163 -8.38 16.41 1.04
CA PRO A 163 -9.78 16.51 0.67
C PRO A 163 -9.94 16.53 -0.85
N LEU A 164 -10.94 15.80 -1.34
CA LEU A 164 -11.24 15.65 -2.78
C LEU A 164 -10.07 15.09 -3.61
N GLY A 165 -9.16 14.34 -2.97
CA GLY A 165 -7.99 13.73 -3.60
C GLY A 165 -8.33 12.90 -4.84
N PHE A 166 -7.36 12.77 -5.75
CA PHE A 166 -7.51 11.93 -6.92
C PHE A 166 -7.31 10.46 -6.52
N THR A 167 -8.30 9.60 -6.78
CA THR A 167 -8.27 8.17 -6.40
C THR A 167 -8.57 7.30 -7.61
N PRO A 168 -8.27 5.99 -7.56
CA PRO A 168 -8.60 5.04 -8.63
C PRO A 168 -10.08 5.09 -9.08
N ASP A 169 -11.02 5.33 -8.15
CA ASP A 169 -12.45 5.47 -8.46
C ASP A 169 -12.73 6.56 -9.49
N LYS A 170 -11.95 7.65 -9.49
CA LYS A 170 -12.11 8.72 -10.48
C LYS A 170 -11.72 8.28 -11.89
N LEU A 171 -10.73 7.40 -12.02
CA LEU A 171 -10.35 6.81 -13.31
C LEU A 171 -11.42 5.84 -13.80
N ILE A 172 -11.90 4.96 -12.92
CA ILE A 172 -12.96 3.98 -13.23
C ILE A 172 -14.23 4.72 -13.67
N ASN A 173 -14.66 5.72 -12.91
CA ASN A 173 -15.83 6.53 -13.24
C ASN A 173 -15.67 7.31 -14.56
N PHE A 174 -14.46 7.78 -14.87
CA PHE A 174 -14.18 8.43 -16.15
C PHE A 174 -14.29 7.46 -17.31
N GLN A 175 -13.71 6.26 -17.18
CA GLN A 175 -13.77 5.21 -18.22
C GLN A 175 -15.20 4.73 -18.47
N ASN A 176 -15.98 4.54 -17.41
CA ASN A 176 -17.38 4.08 -17.51
C ASN A 176 -18.29 5.05 -18.29
N ARG A 177 -17.95 6.35 -18.36
CA ARG A 177 -18.70 7.33 -19.18
C ARG A 177 -18.60 7.08 -20.68
N PHE A 178 -17.58 6.36 -21.13
CA PHE A 178 -17.40 6.02 -22.54
C PHE A 178 -17.90 4.61 -22.87
N LEU A 179 -18.26 3.83 -21.85
CA LEU A 179 -18.77 2.46 -22.00
C LEU A 179 -20.30 2.37 -21.90
N SER A 180 -21.01 3.48 -21.60
CA SER A 180 -22.48 3.48 -21.72
C SER A 180 -22.86 3.38 -23.21
N PRO A 181 -23.65 2.38 -23.63
CA PRO A 181 -24.07 2.29 -25.02
C PRO A 181 -24.85 3.55 -25.37
N LEU A 182 -24.48 4.12 -26.50
CA LEU A 182 -25.09 5.29 -27.12
C LEU A 182 -26.57 4.96 -27.41
N PHE A 183 -27.46 5.12 -26.43
CA PHE A 183 -28.90 5.10 -26.68
C PHE A 183 -29.24 6.44 -27.33
N ILE A 184 -29.06 6.52 -28.64
CA ILE A 184 -29.66 7.57 -29.45
C ILE A 184 -31.14 7.18 -29.53
N PRO A 185 -32.09 7.92 -28.91
CA PRO A 185 -33.48 7.71 -29.23
C PRO A 185 -33.65 8.11 -30.69
N HIS A 186 -33.95 7.13 -31.55
CA HIS A 186 -34.51 7.42 -32.85
C HIS A 186 -35.79 8.21 -32.62
N THR A 187 -35.77 9.51 -32.91
CA THR A 187 -36.98 10.32 -33.01
C THR A 187 -37.79 9.76 -34.17
N SER A 188 -38.82 9.00 -33.84
CA SER A 188 -39.87 8.63 -34.77
C SER A 188 -40.62 9.91 -35.14
N PHE A 189 -40.26 10.42 -36.30
CA PHE A 189 -41.02 11.35 -37.12
C PHE A 189 -42.40 10.74 -37.37
N LEU A 190 -43.46 11.17 -36.67
CA LEU A 190 -44.84 11.16 -37.17
C LEU A 190 -45.66 12.23 -36.46
N THR A 191 -46.47 12.89 -37.27
CA THR A 191 -47.26 14.11 -37.08
C THR A 191 -48.48 13.88 -36.18
N ASN A 192 -48.92 14.92 -35.46
CA ASN A 192 -50.21 15.58 -35.67
C ASN A 192 -50.47 16.70 -34.64
N ASP A 193 -50.98 17.81 -35.18
CA ASP A 193 -51.52 18.99 -34.51
C ASP A 193 -52.81 18.72 -33.70
N ALA A 194 -53.23 19.77 -32.97
CA ALA A 194 -54.38 19.94 -32.06
C ALA A 194 -54.04 19.60 -30.59
N GLY A 195 -54.25 20.44 -29.59
CA GLY A 195 -55.06 21.66 -29.44
C GLY A 195 -55.51 21.69 -27.98
N ASP A 196 -55.57 22.89 -27.42
CA ASP A 196 -56.40 23.32 -26.27
C ASP A 196 -56.00 22.96 -24.82
N GLU A 197 -55.70 24.05 -24.09
CA GLU A 197 -56.27 24.52 -22.81
C GLU A 197 -56.31 23.66 -21.52
N GLU A 198 -55.76 24.31 -20.49
CA GLU A 198 -56.26 24.51 -19.11
C GLU A 198 -56.43 23.34 -18.10
N ASP A 199 -55.79 23.62 -16.95
CA ASP A 199 -56.32 23.52 -15.58
C ASP A 199 -56.32 22.22 -14.74
N ASN A 200 -55.86 22.47 -13.51
CA ASN A 200 -56.31 21.94 -12.21
C ASN A 200 -56.00 20.49 -11.78
N ASN A 201 -55.10 20.44 -10.79
CA ASN A 201 -55.33 20.01 -9.40
C ASN A 201 -55.75 18.56 -9.07
N GLU A 202 -55.18 18.12 -7.94
CA GLU A 202 -55.64 17.10 -6.98
C GLU A 202 -55.23 15.62 -7.14
N GLU A 203 -54.45 15.21 -6.13
CA GLU A 203 -54.59 14.00 -5.31
C GLU A 203 -54.89 12.63 -5.95
N ASN A 204 -53.99 11.66 -5.80
CA ASN A 204 -54.03 10.67 -4.72
C ASN A 204 -53.01 9.52 -4.93
N LYS A 205 -52.58 8.93 -3.80
CA LYS A 205 -52.27 7.50 -3.54
C LYS A 205 -51.56 6.74 -4.68
N GLY A 206 -50.32 6.33 -4.52
CA GLY A 206 -49.87 5.43 -3.47
C GLY A 206 -49.91 4.00 -4.00
N GLU A 207 -48.77 3.47 -4.43
CA GLU A 207 -48.57 2.04 -4.61
C GLU A 207 -47.08 1.71 -4.54
N LYS A 208 -46.77 0.67 -3.78
CA LYS A 208 -45.45 0.07 -3.65
C LYS A 208 -45.29 -0.90 -4.81
N GLU A 209 -44.20 -0.78 -5.56
CA GLU A 209 -43.66 -1.89 -6.33
C GLU A 209 -42.20 -2.11 -5.91
N LYS A 210 -41.96 -3.34 -5.48
CA LYS A 210 -40.64 -3.99 -5.39
C LYS A 210 -40.36 -4.61 -6.76
N GLU A 211 -39.10 -5.05 -6.92
CA GLU A 211 -38.52 -5.83 -8.03
C GLU A 211 -37.64 -4.94 -8.92
N GLU A 212 -36.38 -5.25 -9.23
CA GLU A 212 -35.54 -6.44 -9.04
C GLU A 212 -34.07 -5.98 -9.14
N GLU A 213 -33.17 -6.50 -8.29
CA GLU A 213 -31.72 -6.32 -8.45
C GLU A 213 -31.24 -7.29 -9.55
N GLU A 214 -31.00 -6.78 -10.75
CA GLU A 214 -30.22 -7.50 -11.77
C GLU A 214 -28.73 -7.37 -11.46
N GLU A 215 -28.15 -8.48 -11.01
CA GLU A 215 -26.71 -8.69 -10.85
C GLU A 215 -26.07 -8.81 -12.24
N GLN A 216 -25.52 -7.72 -12.78
CA GLN A 216 -24.75 -7.75 -14.03
C GLN A 216 -23.28 -8.10 -13.77
N GLU A 217 -22.92 -9.34 -14.09
CA GLU A 217 -21.56 -9.79 -14.29
C GLU A 217 -20.99 -9.26 -15.63
N GLY A 218 -19.76 -8.74 -15.59
CA GLY A 218 -18.92 -8.44 -16.77
C GLY A 218 -18.34 -7.02 -16.72
N VAL A 219 -17.06 -6.74 -16.96
CA VAL A 219 -15.98 -7.48 -17.64
C VAL A 219 -14.66 -6.89 -17.14
N GLY A 220 -13.84 -7.68 -16.45
CA GLY A 220 -12.53 -7.23 -15.97
C GLY A 220 -11.44 -7.46 -17.01
N TRP A 221 -10.68 -6.42 -17.34
CA TRP A 221 -9.39 -6.55 -18.01
C TRP A 221 -8.24 -6.22 -17.03
N TRP A 222 -7.47 -7.27 -16.74
CA TRP A 222 -6.23 -7.38 -15.94
C TRP A 222 -6.34 -7.46 -14.40
N GLY A 223 -6.52 -8.70 -13.91
CA GLY A 223 -5.48 -9.31 -13.06
C GLY A 223 -5.65 -9.32 -11.55
N VAL A 224 -6.77 -9.83 -11.03
CA VAL A 224 -6.83 -10.35 -9.65
C VAL A 224 -7.59 -11.68 -9.65
N GLU A 225 -6.89 -12.76 -9.96
CA GLU A 225 -7.41 -14.13 -9.82
C GLU A 225 -7.55 -14.47 -8.33
N LYS A 226 -8.78 -14.78 -7.92
CA LYS A 226 -9.17 -15.17 -6.57
C LYS A 226 -8.82 -16.64 -6.36
N ILE A 227 -7.61 -16.96 -5.91
CA ILE A 227 -7.22 -18.36 -5.63
C ILE A 227 -7.94 -18.84 -4.35
N ARG A 228 -9.04 -19.59 -4.53
CA ARG A 228 -9.59 -20.49 -3.50
C ARG A 228 -8.87 -21.84 -3.56
N LYS A 229 -8.56 -22.35 -2.37
CA LYS A 229 -7.96 -23.64 -2.04
C LYS A 229 -8.62 -24.81 -2.78
N THR A 230 -7.83 -25.57 -3.54
CA THR A 230 -7.74 -27.05 -3.48
C THR A 230 -6.75 -27.57 -4.54
N GLN A 231 -5.61 -28.10 -4.10
CA GLN A 231 -5.00 -29.39 -4.49
C GLN A 231 -3.51 -29.37 -4.17
N LEU A 232 -3.12 -30.22 -3.22
CA LEU A 232 -1.73 -30.66 -3.03
C LEU A 232 -1.24 -31.29 -4.34
N PHE A 233 -0.12 -30.81 -4.89
CA PHE A 233 0.76 -31.64 -5.70
C PHE A 233 2.22 -31.34 -5.36
N ASP A 234 2.90 -32.43 -5.03
CA ASP A 234 4.28 -32.57 -4.58
C ASP A 234 5.27 -32.17 -5.69
N ILE A 235 6.16 -31.22 -5.42
CA ILE A 235 7.23 -30.81 -6.34
C ILE A 235 8.58 -31.08 -5.67
N THR A 236 8.88 -32.35 -5.46
CA THR A 236 10.26 -32.84 -5.45
C THR A 236 10.52 -33.57 -6.77
N LYS A 237 10.95 -32.85 -7.81
CA LYS A 237 11.78 -33.42 -8.90
C LYS A 237 12.28 -32.35 -9.89
N HIS A 238 13.60 -32.35 -10.08
CA HIS A 238 14.37 -31.91 -11.25
C HIS A 238 14.96 -30.48 -11.25
N VAL A 239 16.09 -30.40 -10.55
CA VAL A 239 17.33 -29.72 -10.94
C VAL A 239 17.60 -29.80 -12.46
N ARG A 240 17.90 -28.66 -13.09
CA ARG A 240 19.03 -28.55 -14.02
C ARG A 240 19.46 -27.08 -14.19
N MET A 241 20.70 -26.80 -13.81
CA MET A 241 21.43 -25.58 -14.13
C MET A 241 21.70 -25.51 -15.64
N VAL A 242 21.67 -24.29 -16.19
CA VAL A 242 22.53 -23.82 -17.27
C VAL A 242 23.05 -22.45 -16.88
#